data_AF-A0A1H6D3F2-F1
#
_entry.id   AF-A0A1H6D3F2-F1
#
_cell.length_a   1.000
_cell.length_b   1.000
_cell.length_c   1.000
_cell.angle_alpha   90.00
_cell.angle_beta   90.00
_cell.angle_gamma   90.00
#
_symmetry.space_group_name_H-M   'P 1'
#
loop_
_entity.id
_entity.type
_entity.pdbx_description
1 polymer ?
#
loop_
_entity_poly.entity_id
_entity_poly.type
_entity_poly.pdbx_seq_one_letter_code
_entity_poly.pdbx_strand_id
1 'polypeptide(L)'
;MNGRGEPSYPGHRTENYWADSFDSATDWFTPVSAPEQHTAVGLLDRPEPERYPAEDHPSFPPGALDITPADIYEALGPDAEDMLNTAEIDVDEVIRLINAETTVLPPLVIPDALPEAEASGAPPQEVVEAITVWKRRFLKGAVAGVLLTLTGTGGAAAAMDKSVTVEIDGQERTINTYESTVGEVLADEGIAIGQHDALSPSPQAKVGHGDTITLDRGRLLKLNVDGEIREEWVRSVTVGQALQQLGVPTDGAWLSADRGMAVPADGMELVIKTSKDITIIDGAGEPRQLTTTAANIDELVKEQNLQLGAEDTITPGGDQRLVSGAEIRIVRNSSTVINVTMPVEPPVREIVDNTMFKGEERVEFPGVPGEKIVTTRVTTRNGEEVNRETVGEKITKEAQEKVVRVGGKQPPTSGVWDKLAQCEAGGNWSINTGNGYYGGLQFNKSTWDAYGGDQYAPYPHQASREQQIAVAEKVRAARGGGYGAWPGCSAKLGLS
;
A
#
# COMPACT_ATOMS: atom_id res chain seq x y z
N MET A 1 2.41 47.99 31.16
CA MET A 1 1.19 47.27 30.72
C MET A 1 1.64 45.95 30.11
N ASN A 2 1.20 44.85 30.70
CA ASN A 2 1.12 43.46 30.19
C ASN A 2 2.45 42.85 29.69
N GLY A 3 3.09 41.86 30.31
CA GLY A 3 2.57 40.72 31.06
C GLY A 3 2.51 39.50 30.13
N ARG A 4 3.59 38.70 30.07
CA ARG A 4 3.74 37.30 29.57
C ARG A 4 5.17 36.90 29.98
N GLY A 5 5.47 35.95 30.87
CA GLY A 5 4.72 34.76 31.26
C GLY A 5 5.28 33.54 30.52
N GLU A 6 6.53 33.17 30.81
CA GLU A 6 7.07 31.85 30.48
C GLU A 6 6.37 30.79 31.34
N PRO A 7 6.16 29.57 30.79
CA PRO A 7 6.24 28.40 31.62
C PRO A 7 7.22 27.38 31.05
N SER A 8 8.21 27.10 31.90
CA SER A 8 9.04 25.91 31.98
C SER A 8 8.23 24.60 31.91
N TYR A 9 8.70 23.68 31.08
CA TYR A 9 8.31 22.26 31.08
C TYR A 9 8.71 21.57 32.40
N PRO A 10 7.81 20.85 33.09
CA PRO A 10 8.22 19.83 34.04
C PRO A 10 8.30 18.47 33.35
N GLY A 11 9.45 17.81 33.55
CA GLY A 11 9.64 16.40 33.19
C GLY A 11 8.77 15.49 34.05
N HIS A 12 8.15 14.49 33.41
CA HIS A 12 7.52 13.40 34.12
C HIS A 12 8.48 12.22 34.25
N ARG A 13 8.73 11.94 35.53
CA ARG A 13 9.48 10.83 36.08
C ARG A 13 8.61 9.55 36.01
N THR A 14 9.32 8.45 35.89
CA THR A 14 8.91 7.04 35.92
C THR A 14 8.26 6.60 37.24
N GLU A 15 7.67 5.39 37.19
CA GLU A 15 7.22 4.46 38.26
C GLU A 15 5.69 4.40 38.46
N ASN A 16 5.00 3.34 38.01
CA ASN A 16 4.96 1.95 38.49
C ASN A 16 4.40 1.79 39.90
N TYR A 17 3.07 1.62 40.03
CA TYR A 17 2.32 0.96 41.12
C TYR A 17 0.89 0.80 40.56
N TRP A 18 0.33 -0.39 40.31
CA TRP A 18 0.16 -1.53 41.20
C TRP A 18 0.07 -2.84 40.40
N ALA A 19 0.84 -3.83 40.84
CA ALA A 19 0.57 -5.24 40.63
C ALA A 19 0.11 -5.86 41.96
N ASP A 20 -0.48 -7.05 41.83
CA ASP A 20 -0.74 -8.07 42.84
C ASP A 20 -2.09 -8.02 43.58
N SER A 21 -3.02 -8.81 43.05
CA SER A 21 -3.51 -9.96 43.83
C SER A 21 -4.06 -11.07 42.93
N PHE A 22 -3.34 -12.21 42.88
CA PHE A 22 -3.77 -13.62 42.94
C PHE A 22 -4.94 -14.11 42.03
N ASP A 23 -4.95 -15.28 41.40
CA ASP A 23 -4.09 -16.47 41.44
C ASP A 23 -4.37 -17.35 40.20
N SER A 24 -3.51 -18.34 40.01
CA SER A 24 -3.34 -19.33 38.95
C SER A 24 -4.51 -20.26 38.59
N ALA A 25 -4.42 -20.77 37.36
CA ALA A 25 -5.07 -21.97 36.79
C ALA A 25 -6.57 -21.81 36.45
N THR A 26 -7.06 -22.18 35.27
CA THR A 26 -7.07 -23.59 34.84
C THR A 26 -7.44 -23.71 33.35
N ASP A 27 -6.81 -24.74 32.78
CA ASP A 27 -6.95 -25.38 31.49
C ASP A 27 -8.35 -25.50 30.86
N TRP A 28 -8.35 -25.39 29.53
CA TRP A 28 -9.53 -25.39 28.66
C TRP A 28 -9.84 -26.73 27.99
N PHE A 29 -9.29 -27.85 28.46
CA PHE A 29 -9.61 -29.16 27.88
C PHE A 29 -9.73 -30.29 28.89
N THR A 30 -10.78 -31.09 28.67
CA THR A 30 -11.06 -32.49 29.05
C THR A 30 -11.86 -32.78 30.35
N PRO A 31 -12.73 -33.81 30.30
CA PRO A 31 -14.00 -33.89 31.03
C PRO A 31 -13.97 -34.91 32.18
N VAL A 32 -15.05 -35.02 32.98
CA VAL A 32 -15.71 -36.29 33.42
C VAL A 32 -16.74 -36.10 34.57
N SER A 33 -17.93 -36.65 34.31
CA SER A 33 -18.98 -37.24 35.18
C SER A 33 -19.66 -36.51 36.35
N ALA A 34 -20.99 -36.67 36.36
CA ALA A 34 -21.99 -36.30 37.36
C ALA A 34 -21.81 -37.01 38.73
N PRO A 35 -22.52 -36.62 39.82
CA PRO A 35 -23.98 -36.80 39.91
C PRO A 35 -24.79 -35.65 40.56
N GLU A 36 -26.09 -35.60 40.20
CA GLU A 36 -27.28 -35.23 41.02
C GLU A 36 -27.32 -33.84 41.70
N GLN A 37 -28.35 -32.99 41.63
CA GLN A 37 -29.80 -33.25 41.58
C GLN A 37 -30.54 -31.88 41.47
N HIS A 38 -31.71 -31.89 40.79
CA HIS A 38 -32.84 -30.94 40.83
C HIS A 38 -32.69 -29.49 40.31
N THR A 39 -33.13 -29.24 39.07
CA THR A 39 -34.45 -28.61 38.75
C THR A 39 -34.63 -28.62 37.23
N ALA A 40 -35.54 -29.44 36.74
CA ALA A 40 -35.88 -29.56 35.33
C ALA A 40 -37.07 -28.63 35.00
N VAL A 41 -36.89 -27.74 34.04
CA VAL A 41 -37.98 -27.29 33.16
C VAL A 41 -37.65 -27.88 31.80
N GLY A 42 -38.11 -29.10 31.59
CA GLY A 42 -37.90 -29.85 30.37
C GLY A 42 -38.81 -29.33 29.26
N LEU A 43 -38.22 -29.18 28.07
CA LEU A 43 -38.91 -29.36 26.80
C LEU A 43 -39.83 -30.59 26.92
N LEU A 44 -41.12 -30.39 26.69
CA LEU A 44 -41.97 -31.48 26.25
C LEU A 44 -41.94 -31.49 24.73
N ASP A 45 -41.20 -32.46 24.21
CA ASP A 45 -41.53 -33.10 22.94
C ASP A 45 -43.04 -33.29 22.87
N ARG A 46 -43.63 -32.89 21.75
CA ARG A 46 -45.05 -33.14 21.47
C ARG A 46 -45.22 -34.66 21.33
N PRO A 47 -45.92 -35.35 22.24
CA PRO A 47 -46.20 -36.76 22.02
C PRO A 47 -47.17 -36.88 20.84
N GLU A 48 -46.97 -37.91 20.02
CA GLU A 48 -48.00 -38.37 19.09
C GLU A 48 -49.35 -38.52 19.80
N PRO A 49 -50.49 -38.33 19.11
CA PRO A 49 -51.79 -38.37 19.74
C PRO A 49 -52.14 -39.80 20.18
N GLU A 50 -51.70 -40.17 21.38
CA GLU A 50 -52.36 -41.23 22.13
C GLU A 50 -53.78 -40.73 22.43
N ARG A 51 -54.73 -41.29 21.68
CA ARG A 51 -56.17 -41.23 21.96
C ARG A 51 -56.36 -41.54 23.44
N TYR A 52 -56.86 -40.59 24.22
CA TYR A 52 -57.62 -40.92 25.42
C TYR A 52 -59.02 -41.33 24.94
N PRO A 53 -59.42 -42.61 25.01
CA PRO A 53 -60.82 -42.93 24.84
C PRO A 53 -61.52 -42.55 26.15
N ALA A 54 -62.56 -41.74 26.06
CA ALA A 54 -63.53 -41.51 27.14
C ALA A 54 -64.41 -42.76 27.38
N GLU A 55 -63.85 -43.98 27.28
CA GLU A 55 -64.63 -45.21 27.19
C GLU A 55 -64.93 -45.87 28.54
N ASP A 56 -64.21 -45.54 29.63
CA ASP A 56 -64.36 -46.22 30.92
C ASP A 56 -64.67 -45.27 32.08
N HIS A 57 -65.78 -44.51 32.01
CA HIS A 57 -66.37 -43.90 33.20
C HIS A 57 -67.40 -44.88 33.80
N PRO A 58 -67.33 -45.24 35.10
CA PRO A 58 -68.16 -46.29 35.70
C PRO A 58 -69.68 -46.00 35.71
N SER A 59 -70.09 -44.83 35.24
CA SER A 59 -71.48 -44.35 35.22
C SER A 59 -72.12 -44.39 33.83
N PHE A 60 -71.36 -44.68 32.77
CA PHE A 60 -71.81 -44.65 31.39
C PHE A 60 -71.36 -45.91 30.64
N PRO A 61 -72.17 -46.46 29.71
CA PRO A 61 -71.69 -47.51 28.82
C PRO A 61 -70.58 -46.98 27.88
N PRO A 62 -69.62 -47.83 27.45
CA PRO A 62 -68.61 -47.45 26.47
C PRO A 62 -69.28 -46.91 25.19
N GLY A 63 -68.80 -45.77 24.69
CA GLY A 63 -69.35 -45.10 23.51
C GLY A 63 -70.66 -44.31 23.73
N ALA A 64 -71.16 -44.21 24.97
CA ALA A 64 -72.37 -43.45 25.27
C ALA A 64 -72.26 -41.94 24.96
N LEU A 65 -71.04 -41.41 24.90
CA LEU A 65 -70.75 -40.00 24.66
C LEU A 65 -70.30 -39.72 23.22
N ASP A 66 -70.06 -40.75 22.41
CA ASP A 66 -69.64 -40.57 21.03
C ASP A 66 -70.82 -40.14 20.15
N ILE A 67 -70.53 -39.28 19.18
CA ILE A 67 -71.49 -38.88 18.14
C ILE A 67 -71.44 -39.90 17.00
N THR A 68 -72.61 -40.44 16.63
CA THR A 68 -72.78 -41.38 15.52
C THR A 68 -73.41 -40.71 14.30
N PRO A 69 -73.35 -41.33 13.10
CA PRO A 69 -74.04 -40.80 11.92
C PRO A 69 -75.55 -40.61 12.15
N ALA A 70 -76.19 -41.53 12.87
CA ALA A 70 -77.62 -41.45 13.17
C ALA A 70 -77.96 -40.20 14.01
N ASP A 71 -77.08 -39.78 14.91
CA ASP A 71 -77.27 -38.59 15.75
C ASP A 71 -77.22 -37.29 14.92
N ILE A 72 -76.37 -37.25 13.89
CA ILE A 72 -76.26 -36.12 12.94
C ILE A 72 -77.54 -35.99 12.11
N TYR A 73 -78.03 -37.11 11.56
CA TYR A 73 -79.27 -37.13 10.78
C TYR A 73 -80.50 -36.81 11.64
N GLU A 74 -80.56 -37.27 12.89
CA GLU A 74 -81.65 -36.87 13.81
C GLU A 74 -81.61 -35.37 14.15
N ALA A 75 -80.42 -34.79 14.31
CA ALA A 75 -80.25 -33.38 14.65
C ALA A 75 -80.64 -32.44 13.49
N LEU A 76 -80.23 -32.79 12.26
CA LEU A 76 -80.48 -32.03 11.04
C LEU A 76 -81.89 -32.27 10.47
N GLY A 77 -82.52 -33.39 10.79
CA GLY A 77 -83.87 -33.73 10.34
C GLY A 77 -83.91 -34.43 8.97
N PRO A 78 -85.10 -34.60 8.38
CA PRO A 78 -85.29 -35.44 7.19
C PRO A 78 -84.56 -34.94 5.92
N ASP A 79 -84.19 -33.65 5.87
CA ASP A 79 -83.50 -33.03 4.73
C ASP A 79 -81.96 -32.99 4.90
N ALA A 80 -81.43 -33.70 5.90
CA ALA A 80 -80.02 -33.64 6.29
C ALA A 80 -79.04 -34.01 5.17
N GLU A 81 -79.34 -35.06 4.39
CA GLU A 81 -78.50 -35.48 3.26
C GLU A 81 -78.41 -34.39 2.19
N ASP A 82 -79.52 -33.72 1.87
CA ASP A 82 -79.53 -32.62 0.91
C ASP A 82 -78.76 -31.40 1.43
N MET A 83 -78.86 -31.09 2.73
CA MET A 83 -78.11 -29.99 3.36
C MET A 83 -76.60 -30.23 3.36
N LEU A 84 -76.16 -31.44 3.71
CA LEU A 84 -74.75 -31.81 3.77
C LEU A 84 -74.15 -31.91 2.36
N ASN A 85 -74.89 -32.46 1.40
CA ASN A 85 -74.49 -32.50 0.00
C ASN A 85 -74.42 -31.10 -0.63
N THR A 86 -75.37 -30.21 -0.32
CA THR A 86 -75.36 -28.82 -0.83
C THR A 86 -74.16 -28.04 -0.29
N ALA A 87 -73.70 -28.36 0.92
CA ALA A 87 -72.52 -27.75 1.52
C ALA A 87 -71.20 -28.43 1.12
N GLU A 88 -71.23 -29.51 0.34
CA GLU A 88 -70.08 -30.37 0.00
C GLU A 88 -69.33 -30.90 1.24
N ILE A 89 -70.05 -31.24 2.31
CA ILE A 89 -69.48 -31.68 3.59
C ILE A 89 -69.72 -33.18 3.79
N ASP A 90 -68.64 -33.92 4.05
CA ASP A 90 -68.69 -35.34 4.44
C ASP A 90 -69.12 -35.51 5.90
N VAL A 91 -70.10 -36.37 6.14
CA VAL A 91 -70.61 -36.71 7.49
C VAL A 91 -69.49 -37.26 8.37
N ASP A 92 -68.59 -38.05 7.81
CA ASP A 92 -67.48 -38.65 8.57
C ASP A 92 -66.48 -37.58 9.03
N GLU A 93 -66.31 -36.50 8.26
CA GLU A 93 -65.46 -35.37 8.64
C GLU A 93 -66.11 -34.49 9.71
N VAL A 94 -67.43 -34.31 9.66
CA VAL A 94 -68.19 -33.61 10.73
C VAL A 94 -68.11 -34.39 12.04
N ILE A 95 -68.27 -35.71 11.98
CA ILE A 95 -68.12 -36.60 13.14
C ILE A 95 -66.70 -36.51 13.69
N ARG A 96 -65.68 -36.53 12.81
CA ARG A 96 -64.28 -36.37 13.21
C ARG A 96 -64.08 -35.04 13.91
N LEU A 97 -64.55 -33.92 13.37
CA LEU A 97 -64.37 -32.59 13.98
C LEU A 97 -65.10 -32.45 15.32
N ILE A 98 -66.32 -32.98 15.45
CA ILE A 98 -67.08 -32.91 16.70
C ILE A 98 -66.47 -33.81 17.79
N ASN A 99 -65.95 -34.99 17.43
CA ASN A 99 -65.34 -35.92 18.39
C ASN A 99 -63.84 -35.64 18.65
N ALA A 100 -63.10 -35.00 17.73
CA ALA A 100 -61.65 -34.78 17.84
C ALA A 100 -61.25 -33.45 18.49
N GLU A 101 -62.14 -32.46 18.51
CA GLU A 101 -61.90 -31.19 19.18
C GLU A 101 -62.37 -31.31 20.64
N THR A 102 -61.52 -31.02 21.62
CA THR A 102 -61.92 -30.81 23.03
C THR A 102 -62.80 -29.57 23.13
N THR A 103 -64.01 -29.65 22.58
CA THR A 103 -65.07 -28.68 22.82
C THR A 103 -65.39 -28.75 24.30
N VAL A 104 -65.42 -27.59 24.95
CA VAL A 104 -65.82 -27.47 26.35
C VAL A 104 -67.27 -27.93 26.45
N LEU A 105 -67.47 -29.23 26.73
CA LEU A 105 -68.78 -29.82 26.86
C LEU A 105 -69.49 -29.08 27.99
N PRO A 106 -70.70 -28.53 27.77
CA PRO A 106 -71.46 -27.96 28.87
C PRO A 106 -71.75 -29.09 29.87
N PRO A 107 -71.71 -28.79 31.18
CA PRO A 107 -71.90 -29.81 32.22
C PRO A 107 -73.24 -30.54 32.00
N LEU A 108 -73.20 -31.88 32.02
CA LEU A 108 -74.41 -32.70 32.02
C LEU A 108 -75.25 -32.32 33.25
N VAL A 109 -76.50 -31.91 33.02
CA VAL A 109 -77.44 -31.65 34.12
C VAL A 109 -78.06 -32.99 34.50
N ILE A 110 -77.50 -33.61 35.55
CA ILE A 110 -78.03 -34.85 36.13
C ILE A 110 -79.06 -34.47 37.20
N PRO A 111 -80.26 -35.07 37.24
CA PRO A 111 -81.20 -34.85 38.33
C PRO A 111 -80.61 -35.31 39.67
N ASP A 112 -80.85 -34.54 40.75
CA ASP A 112 -80.19 -34.67 42.06
C ASP A 112 -80.44 -35.98 42.83
N ALA A 113 -81.23 -36.91 42.29
CA ALA A 113 -81.64 -38.14 42.97
C ALA A 113 -81.45 -39.36 42.07
N LEU A 114 -80.22 -39.87 41.98
CA LEU A 114 -79.99 -41.23 41.50
C LEU A 114 -79.95 -42.19 42.70
N PRO A 115 -80.82 -43.21 42.77
CA PRO A 115 -80.65 -44.27 43.76
C PRO A 115 -79.37 -45.05 43.43
N GLU A 116 -78.60 -45.43 44.45
CA GLU A 116 -77.42 -46.30 44.31
C GLU A 116 -77.83 -47.59 43.60
N ALA A 117 -77.40 -47.75 42.35
CA ALA A 117 -77.66 -48.95 41.57
C ALA A 117 -76.69 -50.05 42.00
N GLU A 118 -77.23 -51.13 42.57
CA GLU A 118 -76.54 -52.42 42.66
C GLU A 118 -76.14 -52.90 41.26
N ALA A 119 -74.99 -53.55 41.18
CA ALA A 119 -74.34 -53.97 39.95
C ALA A 119 -75.20 -54.92 39.09
N SER A 120 -75.91 -54.37 38.10
CA SER A 120 -76.38 -55.11 36.92
C SER A 120 -76.54 -54.21 35.69
N GLY A 121 -75.47 -54.10 34.89
CA GLY A 121 -75.47 -54.10 33.43
C GLY A 121 -76.17 -53.02 32.58
N ALA A 122 -77.02 -52.13 33.10
CA ALA A 122 -77.63 -51.07 32.28
C ALA A 122 -77.86 -49.77 33.07
N PRO A 123 -77.62 -48.59 32.47
CA PRO A 123 -77.83 -47.30 33.15
C PRO A 123 -79.33 -47.03 33.42
N PRO A 124 -79.67 -46.27 34.49
CA PRO A 124 -81.05 -45.85 34.77
C PRO A 124 -81.67 -45.07 33.60
N GLN A 125 -82.97 -45.26 33.35
CA GLN A 125 -83.68 -44.67 32.21
C GLN A 125 -83.63 -43.12 32.21
N GLU A 126 -83.59 -42.50 33.40
CA GLU A 126 -83.45 -41.05 33.58
C GLU A 126 -82.07 -40.52 33.14
N VAL A 127 -81.01 -41.32 33.29
CA VAL A 127 -79.66 -40.99 32.81
C VAL A 127 -79.61 -41.08 31.29
N VAL A 128 -80.26 -42.10 30.70
CA VAL A 128 -80.38 -42.24 29.24
C VAL A 128 -81.13 -41.04 28.65
N GLU A 129 -82.25 -40.63 29.24
CA GLU A 129 -82.98 -39.44 28.79
C GLU A 129 -82.17 -38.14 28.95
N ALA A 130 -81.45 -37.98 30.06
CA ALA A 130 -80.57 -36.83 30.26
C ALA A 130 -79.46 -36.74 29.20
N ILE A 131 -78.85 -37.88 28.83
CA ILE A 131 -77.84 -37.97 27.76
C ILE A 131 -78.46 -37.66 26.41
N THR A 132 -79.63 -38.22 26.07
CA THR A 132 -80.29 -37.98 24.77
C THR A 132 -80.72 -36.52 24.62
N VAL A 133 -81.25 -35.90 25.68
CA VAL A 133 -81.63 -34.47 25.67
C VAL A 133 -80.40 -33.59 25.58
N TRP A 134 -79.31 -33.93 26.26
CA TRP A 134 -78.03 -33.24 26.16
C TRP A 134 -77.44 -33.33 24.74
N LYS A 135 -77.32 -34.55 24.19
CA LYS A 135 -76.82 -34.79 22.82
C LYS A 135 -77.60 -33.97 21.82
N ARG A 136 -78.93 -33.99 21.88
CA ARG A 136 -79.80 -33.27 20.94
C ARG A 136 -79.65 -31.74 21.01
N ARG A 137 -79.41 -31.18 22.19
CA ARG A 137 -79.21 -29.72 22.37
C ARG A 137 -77.81 -29.29 21.98
N PHE A 138 -76.79 -30.07 22.36
CA PHE A 138 -75.40 -29.81 22.01
C PHE A 138 -75.17 -29.95 20.51
N LEU A 139 -75.66 -31.01 19.87
CA LEU A 139 -75.52 -31.26 18.43
C LEU A 139 -76.15 -30.17 17.58
N LYS A 140 -77.34 -29.69 17.93
CA LYS A 140 -77.98 -28.58 17.19
C LYS A 140 -77.17 -27.27 17.26
N GLY A 141 -76.46 -27.03 18.37
CA GLY A 141 -75.57 -25.88 18.51
C GLY A 141 -74.23 -26.07 17.78
N ALA A 142 -73.60 -27.23 17.94
CA ALA A 142 -72.30 -27.55 17.37
C ALA A 142 -72.34 -27.66 15.83
N VAL A 143 -73.33 -28.37 15.28
CA VAL A 143 -73.49 -28.53 13.83
C VAL A 143 -73.80 -27.19 13.16
N ALA A 144 -74.64 -26.35 13.78
CA ALA A 144 -74.88 -24.99 13.29
C ALA A 144 -73.62 -24.11 13.33
N GLY A 145 -72.79 -24.24 14.37
CA GLY A 145 -71.52 -23.51 14.49
C GLY A 145 -70.50 -23.90 13.43
N VAL A 146 -70.31 -25.21 13.17
CA VAL A 146 -69.37 -25.73 12.17
C VAL A 146 -69.80 -25.36 10.74
N LEU A 147 -71.10 -25.46 10.43
CA LEU A 147 -71.64 -25.03 9.13
C LEU A 147 -71.49 -23.52 8.90
N LEU A 148 -71.65 -22.69 9.94
CA LEU A 148 -71.44 -21.24 9.87
C LEU A 148 -69.97 -20.85 9.65
N THR A 149 -69.01 -21.59 10.21
CA THR A 149 -67.58 -21.35 9.97
C THR A 149 -67.13 -21.77 8.57
N LEU A 150 -67.71 -22.84 8.01
CA LEU A 150 -67.32 -23.34 6.68
C LEU A 150 -67.94 -22.54 5.52
N THR A 151 -69.17 -22.01 5.69
CA THR A 151 -69.83 -21.24 4.62
C THR A 151 -69.75 -19.72 4.80
N GLY A 152 -69.54 -19.22 6.02
CA GLY A 152 -69.66 -17.79 6.33
C GLY A 152 -68.35 -16.99 6.39
N THR A 153 -67.18 -17.61 6.51
CA THR A 153 -65.91 -16.87 6.71
C THR A 153 -64.96 -16.92 5.51
N GLY A 154 -65.10 -17.89 4.60
CA GLY A 154 -64.20 -18.04 3.45
C GLY A 154 -64.31 -16.92 2.39
N GLY A 155 -65.51 -16.39 2.16
CA GLY A 155 -65.74 -15.42 1.07
C GLY A 155 -65.21 -14.01 1.33
N ALA A 156 -65.16 -13.57 2.60
CA ALA A 156 -64.67 -12.23 2.94
C ALA A 156 -63.13 -12.16 3.04
N ALA A 157 -62.48 -13.25 3.45
CA ALA A 157 -61.02 -13.32 3.53
C ALA A 157 -60.38 -13.25 2.13
N ALA A 158 -60.94 -13.96 1.15
CA ALA A 158 -60.44 -13.96 -0.23
C ALA A 158 -60.52 -12.57 -0.92
N ALA A 159 -61.42 -11.68 -0.47
CA ALA A 159 -61.54 -10.33 -1.02
C ALA A 159 -60.56 -9.32 -0.42
N MET A 160 -59.89 -9.66 0.69
CA MET A 160 -58.90 -8.81 1.38
C MET A 160 -57.46 -9.23 1.10
N ASP A 161 -57.26 -10.39 0.48
CA ASP A 161 -55.95 -10.89 0.07
C ASP A 161 -55.37 -10.01 -1.05
N LYS A 162 -54.21 -9.42 -0.81
CA LYS A 162 -53.50 -8.59 -1.77
C LYS A 162 -52.26 -9.32 -2.22
N SER A 163 -52.08 -9.45 -3.54
CA SER A 163 -50.82 -9.92 -4.11
C SER A 163 -49.92 -8.71 -4.34
N VAL A 164 -48.73 -8.70 -3.75
CA VAL A 164 -47.80 -7.56 -3.76
C VAL A 164 -46.44 -8.06 -4.20
N THR A 165 -45.79 -7.34 -5.09
CA THR A 165 -44.41 -7.62 -5.49
C THR A 165 -43.47 -6.90 -4.55
N VAL A 166 -42.64 -7.62 -3.81
CA VAL A 166 -41.55 -7.06 -3.02
C VAL A 166 -40.25 -7.27 -3.79
N GLU A 167 -39.60 -6.19 -4.18
CA GLU A 167 -38.29 -6.18 -4.82
C GLU A 167 -37.24 -5.78 -3.79
N ILE A 168 -36.30 -6.66 -3.48
CA ILE A 168 -35.20 -6.38 -2.54
C ILE A 168 -33.90 -6.46 -3.31
N ASP A 169 -33.20 -5.32 -3.45
CA ASP A 169 -31.94 -5.23 -4.18
C ASP A 169 -32.01 -5.83 -5.60
N GLY A 170 -33.12 -5.60 -6.32
CA GLY A 170 -33.36 -6.13 -7.66
C GLY A 170 -33.85 -7.59 -7.72
N GLN A 171 -34.03 -8.26 -6.58
CA GLN A 171 -34.67 -9.58 -6.52
C GLN A 171 -36.16 -9.43 -6.21
N GLU A 172 -36.99 -9.76 -7.20
CA GLU A 172 -38.44 -9.72 -7.06
C GLU A 172 -38.98 -11.01 -6.44
N ARG A 173 -39.93 -10.85 -5.51
CA ARG A 173 -40.77 -11.93 -4.99
C ARG A 173 -42.20 -11.44 -4.85
N THR A 174 -43.17 -12.26 -5.24
CA THR A 174 -44.58 -11.97 -5.03
C THR A 174 -45.03 -12.60 -3.72
N ILE A 175 -45.65 -11.82 -2.85
CA ILE A 175 -46.21 -12.27 -1.59
C ILE A 175 -47.70 -11.95 -1.53
N ASN A 176 -48.42 -12.72 -0.72
CA ASN A 176 -49.83 -12.47 -0.43
C ASN A 176 -49.91 -11.89 0.98
N THR A 177 -50.64 -10.79 1.14
CA THR A 177 -50.70 -10.06 2.41
C THR A 177 -52.09 -9.47 2.65
N TYR A 178 -52.47 -9.45 3.93
CA TYR A 178 -53.70 -8.78 4.41
C TYR A 178 -53.41 -7.38 4.94
N GLU A 179 -52.14 -7.01 5.07
CA GLU A 179 -51.71 -5.76 5.70
C GLU A 179 -52.15 -4.53 4.90
N SER A 180 -52.22 -3.38 5.60
CA SER A 180 -52.76 -2.15 5.04
C SER A 180 -51.67 -1.21 4.52
N THR A 181 -50.44 -1.34 5.01
CA THR A 181 -49.33 -0.43 4.72
C THR A 181 -48.03 -1.14 4.36
N VAL A 182 -47.14 -0.45 3.64
CA VAL A 182 -45.83 -0.98 3.23
C VAL A 182 -45.01 -1.45 4.45
N GLY A 183 -45.01 -0.68 5.54
CA GLY A 183 -44.26 -1.00 6.74
C GLY A 183 -44.76 -2.26 7.45
N GLU A 184 -46.08 -2.47 7.49
CA GLU A 184 -46.69 -3.68 8.05
C GLU A 184 -46.34 -4.91 7.19
N VAL A 185 -46.46 -4.81 5.86
CA VAL A 185 -46.10 -5.88 4.92
C VAL A 185 -44.64 -6.31 5.11
N LEU A 186 -43.71 -5.37 5.24
CA LEU A 186 -42.29 -5.69 5.45
C LEU A 186 -42.02 -6.27 6.84
N ALA A 187 -42.70 -5.78 7.88
CA ALA A 187 -42.54 -6.29 9.24
C ALA A 187 -43.04 -7.73 9.39
N ASP A 188 -44.17 -8.08 8.77
CA ASP A 188 -44.73 -9.43 8.74
C ASP A 188 -43.79 -10.42 8.04
N GLU A 189 -43.16 -9.97 6.95
CA GLU A 189 -42.12 -10.72 6.22
C GLU A 189 -40.75 -10.77 6.95
N GLY A 190 -40.64 -10.19 8.15
CA GLY A 190 -39.40 -10.15 8.93
C GLY A 190 -38.31 -9.27 8.33
N ILE A 191 -38.67 -8.31 7.47
CA ILE A 191 -37.74 -7.40 6.80
C ILE A 191 -37.63 -6.11 7.62
N ALA A 192 -36.49 -5.94 8.27
CA ALA A 192 -36.13 -4.69 8.94
C ALA A 192 -35.62 -3.65 7.93
N ILE A 193 -36.04 -2.40 8.09
CA ILE A 193 -35.61 -1.28 7.26
C ILE A 193 -34.51 -0.51 8.01
N GLY A 194 -33.32 -0.45 7.41
CA GLY A 194 -32.18 0.28 7.93
C GLY A 194 -32.26 1.79 7.68
N GLN A 195 -31.47 2.58 8.43
CA GLN A 195 -31.42 4.04 8.29
C GLN A 195 -30.94 4.51 6.91
N HIS A 196 -30.13 3.70 6.23
CA HIS A 196 -29.50 4.04 4.94
C HIS A 196 -30.21 3.40 3.73
N ASP A 197 -31.28 2.64 3.97
CA ASP A 197 -32.05 1.98 2.93
C ASP A 197 -32.87 3.02 2.12
N ALA A 198 -33.23 2.69 0.89
CA ALA A 198 -34.29 3.37 0.16
C ALA A 198 -35.50 2.46 0.10
N LEU A 199 -36.63 2.96 0.57
CA LEU A 199 -37.90 2.27 0.45
C LEU A 199 -38.84 3.11 -0.42
N SER A 200 -39.48 2.46 -1.39
CA SER A 200 -40.55 3.02 -2.18
C SER A 200 -41.67 1.99 -2.36
N PRO A 201 -42.93 2.31 -2.03
CA PRO A 201 -43.42 3.56 -1.41
C PRO A 201 -43.01 3.71 0.07
N SER A 202 -43.29 4.86 0.70
CA SER A 202 -42.94 5.10 2.12
C SER A 202 -43.60 4.08 3.06
N PRO A 203 -43.07 3.82 4.29
CA PRO A 203 -43.64 2.82 5.20
C PRO A 203 -45.12 3.01 5.54
N GLN A 204 -45.62 4.25 5.53
CA GLN A 204 -47.03 4.59 5.83
C GLN A 204 -47.93 4.60 4.59
N ALA A 205 -47.38 4.35 3.39
CA ALA A 205 -48.16 4.28 2.18
C ALA A 205 -49.08 3.06 2.23
N LYS A 206 -50.31 3.24 1.77
CA LYS A 206 -51.27 2.14 1.65
C LYS A 206 -50.83 1.18 0.55
N VAL A 207 -51.06 -0.11 0.78
CA VAL A 207 -50.75 -1.18 -0.18
C VAL A 207 -52.04 -1.77 -0.74
N GLY A 208 -52.09 -1.88 -2.07
CA GLY A 208 -53.16 -2.47 -2.87
C GLY A 208 -52.72 -3.76 -3.58
N HIS A 209 -53.69 -4.45 -4.20
CA HIS A 209 -53.41 -5.61 -5.02
C HIS A 209 -52.66 -5.21 -6.30
N GLY A 210 -51.54 -5.87 -6.57
CA GLY A 210 -50.66 -5.63 -7.71
C GLY A 210 -49.60 -4.55 -7.48
N ASP A 211 -49.52 -3.97 -6.27
CA ASP A 211 -48.51 -2.95 -5.96
C ASP A 211 -47.09 -3.54 -5.90
N THR A 212 -46.10 -2.70 -6.18
CA THR A 212 -44.68 -3.04 -6.03
C THR A 212 -44.07 -2.24 -4.89
N ILE A 213 -43.43 -2.95 -3.96
CA ILE A 213 -42.62 -2.42 -2.87
C ILE A 213 -41.16 -2.68 -3.22
N THR A 214 -40.39 -1.62 -3.46
CA THR A 214 -38.94 -1.72 -3.71
C THR A 214 -38.17 -1.29 -2.47
N LEU A 215 -37.25 -2.14 -2.03
CA LEU A 215 -36.32 -1.90 -0.94
C LEU A 215 -34.87 -2.07 -1.43
N ASP A 216 -34.15 -0.96 -1.55
CA ASP A 216 -32.71 -0.98 -1.82
C ASP A 216 -31.95 -0.82 -0.50
N ARG A 217 -31.21 -1.86 -0.11
CA ARG A 217 -30.48 -1.84 1.17
C ARG A 217 -29.25 -0.95 1.08
N GLY A 218 -29.05 -0.14 2.11
CA GLY A 218 -27.83 0.63 2.32
C GLY A 218 -26.67 -0.30 2.69
N ARG A 219 -25.54 -0.12 2.02
CA ARG A 219 -24.31 -0.90 2.22
C ARG A 219 -23.16 0.06 2.48
N LEU A 220 -22.42 -0.16 3.56
CA LEU A 220 -21.27 0.67 3.91
C LEU A 220 -20.04 0.23 3.11
N LEU A 221 -19.47 1.13 2.33
CA LEU A 221 -18.19 0.94 1.66
C LEU A 221 -17.10 1.73 2.35
N LYS A 222 -16.06 1.02 2.82
CA LYS A 222 -14.81 1.61 3.28
C LYS A 222 -13.85 1.67 2.10
N LEU A 223 -13.74 2.84 1.50
CA LEU A 223 -12.95 3.06 0.30
C LEU A 223 -11.57 3.57 0.68
N ASN A 224 -10.53 2.91 0.17
CA ASN A 224 -9.16 3.39 0.23
C ASN A 224 -8.70 3.73 -1.20
N VAL A 225 -8.77 5.00 -1.57
CA VAL A 225 -8.37 5.49 -2.90
C VAL A 225 -6.98 6.10 -2.80
N ASP A 226 -5.97 5.44 -3.36
CA ASP A 226 -4.57 5.89 -3.36
C ASP A 226 -4.04 6.26 -1.94
N GLY A 227 -4.48 5.52 -0.92
CA GLY A 227 -4.10 5.74 0.48
C GLY A 227 -4.98 6.74 1.23
N GLU A 228 -6.03 7.28 0.61
CA GLU A 228 -7.04 8.11 1.27
C GLU A 228 -8.27 7.29 1.60
N ILE A 229 -8.57 7.18 2.90
CA ILE A 229 -9.67 6.36 3.42
C ILE A 229 -10.92 7.23 3.60
N ARG A 230 -12.06 6.78 3.08
CA ARG A 230 -13.39 7.35 3.33
C ARG A 230 -14.46 6.28 3.44
N GLU A 231 -15.52 6.58 4.16
CA GLU A 231 -16.66 5.68 4.33
C GLU A 231 -17.87 6.27 3.61
N GLU A 232 -18.50 5.48 2.73
CA GLU A 232 -19.63 5.92 1.91
C GLU A 232 -20.74 4.88 1.93
N TRP A 233 -21.99 5.34 2.04
CA TRP A 233 -23.16 4.47 1.92
C TRP A 233 -23.62 4.40 0.47
N VAL A 234 -23.74 3.19 -0.06
CA VAL A 234 -24.26 2.94 -1.40
C VAL A 234 -25.47 2.02 -1.35
N ARG A 235 -26.30 2.08 -2.38
CA ARG A 235 -27.46 1.19 -2.55
C ARG A 235 -27.28 0.22 -3.72
N SER A 236 -26.20 0.40 -4.48
CA SER A 236 -25.83 -0.48 -5.58
C SER A 236 -25.48 -1.88 -5.09
N VAL A 237 -25.89 -2.88 -5.86
CA VAL A 237 -25.67 -4.30 -5.53
C VAL A 237 -24.27 -4.75 -5.92
N THR A 238 -23.63 -4.10 -6.89
CA THR A 238 -22.29 -4.50 -7.39
C THR A 238 -21.24 -3.41 -7.17
N VAL A 239 -19.98 -3.82 -7.03
CA VAL A 239 -18.81 -2.92 -6.86
C VAL A 239 -18.74 -1.89 -7.98
N GLY A 240 -18.94 -2.30 -9.24
CA GLY A 240 -18.87 -1.41 -10.40
C GLY A 240 -19.92 -0.30 -10.37
N GLN A 241 -21.18 -0.65 -10.04
CA GLN A 241 -22.26 0.32 -9.89
C GLN A 241 -22.02 1.27 -8.72
N ALA A 242 -21.53 0.75 -7.59
CA ALA A 242 -21.21 1.55 -6.42
C ALA A 242 -20.11 2.58 -6.71
N LEU A 243 -19.03 2.18 -7.38
CA LEU A 243 -17.94 3.09 -7.78
C LEU A 243 -18.42 4.14 -8.78
N GLN A 244 -19.31 3.78 -9.70
CA GLN A 244 -19.93 4.72 -10.64
C GLN A 244 -20.82 5.74 -9.92
N GLN A 245 -21.65 5.29 -8.97
CA GLN A 245 -22.50 6.16 -8.15
C GLN A 245 -21.66 7.18 -7.37
N LEU A 246 -20.52 6.76 -6.84
CA LEU A 246 -19.61 7.60 -6.07
C LEU A 246 -18.66 8.45 -6.93
N GLY A 247 -18.73 8.34 -8.26
CA GLY A 247 -17.88 9.09 -9.17
C GLY A 247 -16.39 8.77 -9.04
N VAL A 248 -16.04 7.55 -8.60
CA VAL A 248 -14.64 7.14 -8.46
C VAL A 248 -14.06 6.86 -9.85
N PRO A 249 -12.92 7.47 -10.23
CA PRO A 249 -12.25 7.14 -11.48
C PRO A 249 -11.78 5.68 -11.44
N THR A 250 -12.28 4.86 -12.37
CA THR A 250 -11.92 3.44 -12.44
C THR A 250 -11.23 3.05 -13.74
N ASP A 251 -11.08 3.97 -14.69
CA ASP A 251 -10.44 3.67 -15.98
C ASP A 251 -8.94 3.36 -15.76
N GLY A 252 -8.53 2.15 -16.15
CA GLY A 252 -7.18 1.63 -15.92
C GLY A 252 -6.81 1.38 -14.45
N ALA A 253 -7.72 1.63 -13.51
CA ALA A 253 -7.45 1.48 -12.08
C ALA A 253 -7.38 0.01 -11.68
N TRP A 254 -6.50 -0.30 -10.73
CA TRP A 254 -6.49 -1.60 -10.05
C TRP A 254 -7.47 -1.56 -8.87
N LEU A 255 -8.25 -2.63 -8.70
CA LEU A 255 -9.26 -2.78 -7.66
C LEU A 255 -8.98 -4.04 -6.84
N SER A 256 -9.18 -3.98 -5.52
CA SER A 256 -9.05 -5.16 -4.65
C SER A 256 -10.20 -6.15 -4.80
N ALA A 257 -11.30 -5.77 -5.47
CA ALA A 257 -12.45 -6.62 -5.76
C ALA A 257 -12.89 -6.45 -7.22
N ASP A 258 -13.49 -7.51 -7.78
CA ASP A 258 -14.02 -7.50 -9.14
C ASP A 258 -15.22 -6.55 -9.27
N ARG A 259 -15.38 -5.89 -10.43
CA ARG A 259 -16.49 -4.94 -10.66
C ARG A 259 -17.87 -5.59 -10.61
N GLY A 260 -17.98 -6.85 -11.01
CA GLY A 260 -19.21 -7.63 -10.96
C GLY A 260 -19.47 -8.27 -9.60
N MET A 261 -18.52 -8.19 -8.66
CA MET A 261 -18.71 -8.72 -7.31
C MET A 261 -19.84 -8.00 -6.61
N ALA A 262 -20.71 -8.77 -5.95
CA ALA A 262 -21.78 -8.22 -5.14
C ALA A 262 -21.20 -7.54 -3.88
N VAL A 263 -21.75 -6.38 -3.52
CA VAL A 263 -21.43 -5.69 -2.27
C VAL A 263 -22.30 -6.31 -1.16
N PRO A 264 -21.69 -6.91 -0.11
CA PRO A 264 -22.40 -7.49 1.01
C PRO A 264 -23.25 -6.47 1.77
N ALA A 265 -24.33 -6.94 2.39
CA ALA A 265 -25.24 -6.09 3.17
C ALA A 265 -24.57 -5.51 4.44
N ASP A 266 -23.61 -6.23 5.02
CA ASP A 266 -22.78 -5.82 6.14
C ASP A 266 -21.65 -4.85 5.75
N GLY A 267 -21.48 -4.59 4.45
CA GLY A 267 -20.50 -3.67 3.90
C GLY A 267 -19.24 -4.35 3.35
N MET A 268 -18.31 -3.55 2.83
CA MET A 268 -17.07 -4.03 2.22
C MET A 268 -15.96 -2.98 2.31
N GLU A 269 -14.72 -3.44 2.48
CA GLU A 269 -13.54 -2.61 2.25
C GLU A 269 -13.04 -2.78 0.82
N LEU A 270 -12.76 -1.68 0.16
CA LEU A 270 -12.33 -1.65 -1.22
C LEU A 270 -11.12 -0.73 -1.39
N VAL A 271 -10.01 -1.32 -1.84
CA VAL A 271 -8.80 -0.58 -2.19
C VAL A 271 -8.82 -0.31 -3.69
N ILE A 272 -8.70 0.97 -4.04
CA ILE A 272 -8.62 1.45 -5.41
C ILE A 272 -7.27 2.14 -5.60
N LYS A 273 -6.54 1.69 -6.61
CA LYS A 273 -5.31 2.33 -7.06
C LYS A 273 -5.54 2.93 -8.44
N THR A 274 -5.65 4.25 -8.50
CA THR A 274 -6.00 4.94 -9.75
C THR A 274 -4.86 4.83 -10.76
N SER A 275 -5.22 4.78 -12.04
CA SER A 275 -4.25 4.84 -13.13
C SER A 275 -3.68 6.24 -13.27
N LYS A 276 -2.36 6.35 -13.36
CA LYS A 276 -1.62 7.62 -13.38
C LYS A 276 -0.63 7.59 -14.54
N ASP A 277 -0.66 8.63 -15.37
CA ASP A 277 0.34 8.81 -16.43
C ASP A 277 1.47 9.67 -15.89
N ILE A 278 2.69 9.17 -15.93
CA ILE A 278 3.85 9.84 -15.33
C ILE A 278 5.04 9.81 -16.27
N THR A 279 6.04 10.64 -15.96
CA THR A 279 7.32 10.66 -16.67
C THR A 279 8.44 10.29 -15.71
N ILE A 280 9.24 9.28 -16.07
CA ILE A 280 10.48 8.92 -15.35
C ILE A 280 11.68 9.36 -16.19
N ILE A 281 12.60 10.05 -15.56
CA ILE A 281 13.91 10.40 -16.10
C ILE A 281 14.95 9.71 -15.23
N ASP A 282 15.69 8.76 -15.81
CA ASP A 282 16.66 7.95 -15.10
C ASP A 282 18.09 8.30 -15.53
N GLY A 283 18.84 8.93 -14.64
CA GLY A 283 20.21 9.35 -14.89
C GLY A 283 20.29 10.37 -16.03
N ALA A 284 21.14 10.08 -17.02
CA ALA A 284 21.26 10.84 -18.27
C ALA A 284 20.38 10.28 -19.40
N GLY A 285 19.48 9.34 -19.10
CA GLY A 285 18.57 8.77 -20.07
C GLY A 285 17.46 9.73 -20.50
N GLU A 286 16.89 9.45 -21.67
CA GLU A 286 15.73 10.18 -22.19
C GLU A 286 14.49 10.00 -21.30
N PRO A 287 13.61 11.02 -21.20
CA PRO A 287 12.34 10.90 -20.46
C PRO A 287 11.46 9.78 -21.00
N ARG A 288 10.96 8.93 -20.11
CA ARG A 288 10.03 7.84 -20.45
C ARG A 288 8.67 8.11 -19.86
N GLN A 289 7.64 8.16 -20.70
CA GLN A 289 6.26 8.16 -20.25
C GLN A 289 5.80 6.74 -19.95
N LEU A 290 5.04 6.58 -18.87
CA LEU A 290 4.44 5.32 -18.48
C LEU A 290 3.16 5.54 -17.68
N THR A 291 2.32 4.52 -17.72
CA THR A 291 1.09 4.45 -16.94
C THR A 291 1.30 3.46 -15.80
N THR A 292 0.93 3.84 -14.58
CA THR A 292 1.12 3.03 -13.37
C THR A 292 -0.08 3.16 -12.45
N THR A 293 -0.23 2.20 -11.54
CA THR A 293 -1.23 2.27 -10.46
C THR A 293 -0.60 2.53 -9.09
N ALA A 294 0.74 2.62 -9.00
CA ALA A 294 1.43 2.91 -7.74
C ALA A 294 0.87 4.15 -7.03
N ALA A 295 0.73 4.07 -5.70
CA ALA A 295 0.23 5.17 -4.88
C ALA A 295 1.34 6.19 -4.54
N ASN A 296 2.59 5.74 -4.46
CA ASN A 296 3.77 6.57 -4.19
C ASN A 296 5.00 6.11 -5.01
N ILE A 297 6.08 6.85 -4.90
CA ILE A 297 7.30 6.63 -5.70
C ILE A 297 8.02 5.34 -5.27
N ASP A 298 8.04 4.97 -3.98
CA ASP A 298 8.64 3.72 -3.50
C ASP A 298 7.94 2.48 -4.07
N GLU A 299 6.61 2.51 -4.15
CA GLU A 299 5.83 1.45 -4.80
C GLU A 299 6.12 1.40 -6.31
N LEU A 300 6.20 2.55 -6.97
CA LEU A 300 6.57 2.63 -8.39
C LEU A 300 7.97 2.07 -8.66
N VAL A 301 8.95 2.37 -7.81
CA VAL A 301 10.33 1.85 -7.92
C VAL A 301 10.31 0.32 -7.88
N LYS A 302 9.51 -0.27 -6.98
CA LYS A 302 9.32 -1.73 -6.88
C LYS A 302 8.60 -2.28 -8.12
N GLU A 303 7.52 -1.64 -8.55
CA GLU A 303 6.73 -2.04 -9.73
C GLU A 303 7.60 -2.07 -11.00
N GLN A 304 8.44 -1.06 -11.19
CA GLN A 304 9.34 -0.93 -12.34
C GLN A 304 10.64 -1.73 -12.18
N ASN A 305 10.82 -2.46 -11.08
CA ASN A 305 12.04 -3.19 -10.74
C ASN A 305 13.32 -2.33 -10.83
N LEU A 306 13.21 -1.07 -10.41
CA LEU A 306 14.32 -0.12 -10.45
C LEU A 306 15.29 -0.40 -9.30
N GLN A 307 16.52 -0.79 -9.63
CA GLN A 307 17.58 -1.01 -8.66
C GLN A 307 18.30 0.32 -8.40
N LEU A 308 18.14 0.88 -7.19
CA LEU A 308 18.79 2.12 -6.78
C LEU A 308 20.09 1.79 -6.03
N GLY A 309 21.18 2.49 -6.38
CA GLY A 309 22.41 2.48 -5.62
C GLY A 309 22.26 3.22 -4.28
N ALA A 310 23.15 2.94 -3.34
CA ALA A 310 23.11 3.56 -2.00
C ALA A 310 23.27 5.10 -2.03
N GLU A 311 23.88 5.65 -3.09
CA GLU A 311 24.10 7.09 -3.26
C GLU A 311 23.08 7.72 -4.24
N ASP A 312 22.22 6.91 -4.87
CA ASP A 312 21.21 7.41 -5.80
C ASP A 312 20.15 8.23 -5.05
N THR A 313 19.62 9.25 -5.73
CA THR A 313 18.57 10.10 -5.16
C THR A 313 17.39 10.20 -6.10
N ILE A 314 16.18 10.19 -5.55
CA ILE A 314 14.93 10.39 -6.30
C ILE A 314 14.26 11.68 -5.87
N THR A 315 13.84 12.49 -6.83
CA THR A 315 13.05 13.72 -6.62
C THR A 315 11.66 13.54 -7.23
N PRO A 316 10.56 13.92 -6.54
CA PRO A 316 10.50 14.67 -5.27
C PRO A 316 10.82 13.91 -3.96
N GLY A 317 10.82 12.58 -3.96
CA GLY A 317 11.10 11.75 -2.77
C GLY A 317 10.32 10.43 -2.84
N GLY A 318 10.74 9.38 -2.11
CA GLY A 318 10.16 8.03 -2.23
C GLY A 318 8.73 7.89 -1.67
N ASP A 319 8.46 8.53 -0.55
CA ASP A 319 7.18 8.49 0.17
C ASP A 319 6.11 9.43 -0.42
N GLN A 320 6.52 10.35 -1.29
CA GLN A 320 5.63 11.30 -1.92
C GLN A 320 4.54 10.59 -2.73
N ARG A 321 3.28 10.97 -2.48
CA ARG A 321 2.12 10.49 -3.23
C ARG A 321 2.25 10.84 -4.71
N LEU A 322 1.94 9.87 -5.55
CA LEU A 322 2.02 9.99 -7.00
C LEU A 322 0.70 10.56 -7.56
N VAL A 323 0.83 11.51 -8.47
CA VAL A 323 -0.30 12.12 -9.20
C VAL A 323 -0.11 11.96 -10.70
N SER A 324 -1.20 11.99 -11.46
CA SER A 324 -1.11 12.00 -12.92
C SER A 324 -0.40 13.28 -13.40
N GLY A 325 0.45 13.15 -14.41
CA GLY A 325 1.38 14.17 -14.90
C GLY A 325 2.66 14.33 -14.07
N ALA A 326 2.87 13.53 -13.02
CA ALA A 326 4.08 13.64 -12.20
C ALA A 326 5.35 13.35 -13.01
N GLU A 327 6.40 14.13 -12.74
CA GLU A 327 7.74 13.91 -13.26
C GLU A 327 8.66 13.44 -12.12
N ILE A 328 9.30 12.30 -12.33
CA ILE A 328 10.20 11.68 -11.36
C ILE A 328 11.59 11.66 -11.95
N ARG A 329 12.55 12.23 -11.21
CA ARG A 329 13.95 12.27 -11.61
C ARG A 329 14.77 11.41 -10.68
N ILE A 330 15.47 10.44 -11.26
CA ILE A 330 16.43 9.58 -10.58
C ILE A 330 17.83 10.08 -10.95
N VAL A 331 18.59 10.52 -9.95
CA VAL A 331 19.99 10.91 -10.13
C VAL A 331 20.84 9.72 -9.73
N ARG A 332 21.64 9.22 -10.68
CA ARG A 332 22.52 8.07 -10.48
C ARG A 332 23.87 8.52 -9.97
N ASN A 333 24.15 8.33 -8.70
CA ASN A 333 25.44 8.69 -8.12
C ASN A 333 26.23 7.43 -7.81
N SER A 334 27.53 7.46 -8.12
CA SER A 334 28.42 6.40 -7.67
C SER A 334 29.81 6.92 -7.39
N SER A 335 30.43 6.34 -6.36
CA SER A 335 31.82 6.55 -6.01
C SER A 335 32.60 5.24 -6.17
N THR A 336 33.50 5.18 -7.14
CA THR A 336 34.35 4.01 -7.40
C THR A 336 35.80 4.32 -7.10
N VAL A 337 36.49 3.39 -6.42
CA VAL A 337 37.93 3.48 -6.19
C VAL A 337 38.67 2.67 -7.24
N ILE A 338 39.50 3.33 -8.03
CA ILE A 338 40.32 2.71 -9.07
C ILE A 338 41.81 2.87 -8.75
N ASN A 339 42.60 1.90 -9.21
CA ASN A 339 44.05 1.95 -9.10
C ASN A 339 44.63 2.30 -10.48
N VAL A 340 45.36 3.41 -10.55
CA VAL A 340 46.01 3.87 -11.79
C VAL A 340 47.52 3.77 -11.62
N THR A 341 48.19 3.06 -12.53
CA THR A 341 49.65 3.03 -12.55
C THR A 341 50.18 4.29 -13.21
N MET A 342 51.04 5.02 -12.51
CA MET A 342 51.70 6.23 -12.99
C MET A 342 53.22 6.09 -12.91
N PRO A 343 53.97 6.68 -13.86
CA PRO A 343 55.42 6.69 -13.78
C PRO A 343 55.91 7.58 -12.64
N VAL A 344 57.02 7.19 -12.01
CA VAL A 344 57.76 8.02 -11.05
C VAL A 344 59.03 8.49 -11.74
N GLU A 345 59.24 9.80 -11.80
CA GLU A 345 60.44 10.37 -12.40
C GLU A 345 61.71 9.94 -11.64
N PRO A 346 62.78 9.56 -12.36
CA PRO A 346 64.07 9.28 -11.74
C PRO A 346 64.59 10.44 -10.88
N PRO A 347 65.00 10.20 -9.62
CA PRO A 347 65.71 11.21 -8.85
C PRO A 347 67.05 11.54 -9.51
N VAL A 348 67.46 12.81 -9.46
CA VAL A 348 68.69 13.27 -10.11
C VAL A 348 69.88 13.17 -9.15
N ARG A 349 70.92 12.45 -9.59
CA ARG A 349 72.23 12.41 -8.94
C ARG A 349 73.24 13.20 -9.75
N GLU A 350 73.74 14.27 -9.17
CA GLU A 350 74.74 15.13 -9.80
C GLU A 350 76.16 14.67 -9.46
N ILE A 351 77.02 14.60 -10.48
CA ILE A 351 78.45 14.35 -10.34
C ILE A 351 79.21 15.55 -10.88
N VAL A 352 79.99 16.21 -10.02
CA VAL A 352 80.81 17.35 -10.43
C VAL A 352 81.95 16.88 -11.32
N ASP A 353 82.01 17.40 -12.54
CA ASP A 353 83.08 17.16 -13.50
C ASP A 353 83.96 18.42 -13.62
N ASN A 354 85.15 18.38 -13.01
CA ASN A 354 86.11 19.49 -13.05
C ASN A 354 86.77 19.71 -14.42
N THR A 355 86.42 18.92 -15.44
CA THR A 355 86.82 19.16 -16.82
C THR A 355 85.81 20.02 -17.59
N MET A 356 84.54 19.99 -17.18
CA MET A 356 83.43 20.77 -17.76
C MET A 356 83.27 22.11 -17.04
N PHE A 357 82.87 23.15 -17.78
CA PHE A 357 82.68 24.47 -17.19
C PHE A 357 81.40 24.54 -16.36
N LYS A 358 81.43 25.31 -15.27
CA LYS A 358 80.23 25.60 -14.48
C LYS A 358 79.07 26.04 -15.40
N GLY A 359 77.87 25.52 -15.15
CA GLY A 359 76.69 25.77 -16.00
C GLY A 359 76.59 24.88 -17.24
N GLU A 360 77.57 24.04 -17.54
CA GLU A 360 77.41 22.93 -18.48
C GLU A 360 76.86 21.70 -17.74
N GLU A 361 75.86 21.07 -18.34
CA GLU A 361 75.29 19.81 -17.87
C GLU A 361 75.35 18.77 -18.98
N ARG A 362 75.65 17.53 -18.62
CA ARG A 362 75.59 16.39 -19.52
C ARG A 362 74.95 15.23 -18.81
N VAL A 363 73.83 14.75 -19.34
CA VAL A 363 73.21 13.50 -18.88
C VAL A 363 74.14 12.35 -19.23
N GLU A 364 74.70 11.69 -18.22
CA GLU A 364 75.53 10.49 -18.40
C GLU A 364 74.65 9.24 -18.41
N PHE A 365 73.67 9.19 -17.51
CA PHE A 365 72.67 8.12 -17.47
C PHE A 365 71.28 8.73 -17.27
N PRO A 366 70.31 8.50 -18.16
CA PRO A 366 68.99 9.14 -18.06
C PRO A 366 68.14 8.64 -16.88
N GLY A 367 68.55 7.57 -16.20
CA GLY A 367 67.73 6.89 -15.20
C GLY A 367 66.70 5.96 -15.84
N VAL A 368 66.02 5.19 -15.00
CA VAL A 368 64.88 4.36 -15.41
C VAL A 368 63.68 4.78 -14.56
N PRO A 369 62.57 5.24 -15.16
CA PRO A 369 61.38 5.59 -14.40
C PRO A 369 60.91 4.45 -13.52
N GLY A 370 60.51 4.82 -12.31
CA GLY A 370 59.81 3.93 -11.39
C GLY A 370 58.33 3.86 -11.74
N GLU A 371 57.58 3.12 -10.93
CA GLU A 371 56.13 3.01 -11.02
C GLU A 371 55.53 3.22 -9.65
N LYS A 372 54.42 3.96 -9.61
CA LYS A 372 53.55 4.05 -8.44
C LYS A 372 52.13 3.71 -8.83
N ILE A 373 51.41 3.05 -7.94
CA ILE A 373 49.96 2.93 -7.99
C ILE A 373 49.38 4.13 -7.26
N VAL A 374 48.55 4.90 -7.96
CA VAL A 374 47.73 5.97 -7.39
C VAL A 374 46.31 5.44 -7.25
N THR A 375 45.88 5.29 -6.01
CA THR A 375 44.50 4.93 -5.68
C THR A 375 43.65 6.19 -5.75
N THR A 376 42.71 6.20 -6.68
CA THR A 376 41.89 7.37 -7.01
C THR A 376 40.43 7.04 -6.76
N ARG A 377 39.72 7.89 -6.01
CA ARG A 377 38.26 7.86 -5.95
C ARG A 377 37.70 8.72 -7.06
N VAL A 378 36.84 8.12 -7.89
CA VAL A 378 36.10 8.78 -8.97
C VAL A 378 34.64 8.81 -8.57
N THR A 379 34.07 10.01 -8.49
CA THR A 379 32.65 10.22 -8.23
C THR A 379 31.97 10.61 -9.54
N THR A 380 30.89 9.91 -9.86
CA THR A 380 30.08 10.17 -11.05
C THR A 380 28.67 10.59 -10.67
N ARG A 381 28.07 11.43 -11.50
CA ARG A 381 26.66 11.83 -11.46
C ARG A 381 26.06 11.61 -12.83
N ASN A 382 25.02 10.78 -12.90
CA ASN A 382 24.37 10.39 -14.16
C ASN A 382 25.35 9.80 -15.20
N GLY A 383 26.39 9.10 -14.72
CA GLY A 383 27.44 8.52 -15.56
C GLY A 383 28.57 9.47 -15.95
N GLU A 384 28.45 10.77 -15.68
CA GLU A 384 29.50 11.76 -15.92
C GLU A 384 30.40 11.94 -14.69
N GLU A 385 31.71 12.00 -14.89
CA GLU A 385 32.66 12.27 -13.82
C GLU A 385 32.52 13.71 -13.32
N VAL A 386 32.18 13.86 -12.04
CA VAL A 386 32.03 15.17 -11.39
C VAL A 386 33.17 15.48 -10.43
N ASN A 387 33.87 14.46 -9.94
CA ASN A 387 35.03 14.63 -9.06
C ASN A 387 36.01 13.46 -9.19
N ARG A 388 37.29 13.78 -9.02
CA ARG A 388 38.39 12.82 -8.97
C ARG A 388 39.39 13.24 -7.90
N GLU A 389 39.57 12.39 -6.90
CA GLU A 389 40.49 12.66 -5.80
C GLU A 389 41.48 11.51 -5.59
N THR A 390 42.73 11.86 -5.30
CA THR A 390 43.76 10.88 -4.91
C THR A 390 43.58 10.54 -3.44
N VAL A 391 43.31 9.27 -3.13
CA VAL A 391 43.12 8.78 -1.75
C VAL A 391 44.34 8.06 -1.20
N GLY A 392 45.28 7.67 -2.06
CA GLY A 392 46.54 7.05 -1.64
C GLY A 392 47.51 6.83 -2.79
N GLU A 393 48.78 6.70 -2.44
CA GLU A 393 49.85 6.37 -3.39
C GLU A 393 50.74 5.27 -2.81
N LYS A 394 51.22 4.37 -3.67
CA LYS A 394 52.18 3.34 -3.32
C LYS A 394 53.19 3.14 -4.43
N ILE A 395 54.47 3.35 -4.14
CA ILE A 395 55.55 3.00 -5.07
C ILE A 395 55.60 1.47 -5.20
N THR A 396 55.49 0.97 -6.42
CA THR A 396 55.59 -0.46 -6.74
C THR A 396 56.94 -0.83 -7.32
N LYS A 397 57.59 0.13 -7.98
CA LYS A 397 58.92 -0.03 -8.55
C LYS A 397 59.70 1.25 -8.33
N GLU A 398 60.80 1.16 -7.58
CA GLU A 398 61.69 2.30 -7.36
C GLU A 398 62.32 2.76 -8.69
N ALA A 399 62.41 4.07 -8.87
CA ALA A 399 63.08 4.66 -10.02
C ALA A 399 64.60 4.52 -9.86
N GLN A 400 65.30 4.20 -10.96
CA GLN A 400 66.76 4.23 -10.96
C GLN A 400 67.24 5.65 -11.26
N GLU A 401 68.15 6.16 -10.43
CA GLU A 401 68.61 7.55 -10.48
C GLU A 401 69.09 7.98 -11.88
N LYS A 402 68.77 9.21 -12.26
CA LYS A 402 69.34 9.89 -13.43
C LYS A 402 70.68 10.50 -13.02
N VAL A 403 71.78 10.09 -13.66
CA VAL A 403 73.12 10.65 -13.40
C VAL A 403 73.39 11.79 -14.38
N VAL A 404 73.59 12.99 -13.83
CA VAL A 404 73.95 14.18 -14.59
C VAL A 404 75.33 14.64 -14.16
N ARG A 405 76.25 14.80 -15.11
CA ARG A 405 77.52 15.47 -14.88
C ARG A 405 77.33 16.97 -14.98
N VAL A 406 77.66 17.69 -13.92
CA VAL A 406 77.59 19.14 -13.84
C VAL A 406 79.00 19.71 -13.81
N GLY A 407 79.28 20.77 -14.56
CA GLY A 407 80.63 21.30 -14.64
C GLY A 407 81.10 21.96 -13.35
N GLY A 408 82.29 21.57 -12.89
CA GLY A 408 82.95 22.12 -11.70
C GLY A 408 84.03 23.15 -12.04
N LYS A 409 84.53 23.16 -13.28
CA LYS A 409 85.63 24.01 -13.72
C LYS A 409 85.19 25.45 -13.81
N GLN A 410 85.83 26.34 -13.07
CA GLN A 410 85.72 27.75 -13.35
C GLN A 410 86.29 28.03 -14.75
N PRO A 411 85.54 28.71 -15.64
CA PRO A 411 86.08 29.13 -16.92
C PRO A 411 87.31 30.03 -16.70
N PRO A 412 88.38 29.88 -17.50
CA PRO A 412 89.55 30.73 -17.38
C PRO A 412 89.13 32.19 -17.58
N THR A 413 89.53 33.07 -16.66
CA THR A 413 89.33 34.54 -16.71
C THR A 413 87.91 35.08 -16.44
N SER A 414 87.09 34.43 -15.60
CA SER A 414 85.78 34.96 -15.16
C SER A 414 85.81 36.45 -14.77
N GLY A 415 86.87 36.91 -14.08
CA GLY A 415 86.98 38.30 -13.63
C GLY A 415 87.20 39.36 -14.71
N VAL A 416 87.70 39.01 -15.90
CA VAL A 416 87.86 39.98 -17.01
C VAL A 416 86.58 40.05 -17.83
N TRP A 417 85.97 38.90 -18.10
CA TRP A 417 84.69 38.83 -18.81
C TRP A 417 83.54 39.49 -18.05
N ASP A 418 83.52 39.38 -16.72
CA ASP A 418 82.53 40.09 -15.91
C ASP A 418 82.67 41.61 -16.00
N LYS A 419 83.90 42.11 -16.05
CA LYS A 419 84.16 43.55 -16.24
C LYS A 419 83.75 44.01 -17.64
N LEU A 420 84.03 43.20 -18.67
CA LEU A 420 83.52 43.47 -20.01
C LEU A 420 81.99 43.48 -20.03
N ALA A 421 81.34 42.46 -19.47
CA ALA A 421 79.89 42.38 -19.46
C ALA A 421 79.25 43.51 -18.64
N GLN A 422 79.92 43.98 -17.58
CA GLN A 422 79.51 45.17 -16.85
C GLN A 422 79.53 46.44 -17.72
N CYS A 423 80.53 46.57 -18.58
CA CYS A 423 80.66 47.71 -19.48
C CYS A 423 79.71 47.61 -20.70
N GLU A 424 79.58 46.42 -21.28
CA GLU A 424 78.83 46.15 -22.52
C GLU A 424 77.32 46.03 -22.28
N ALA A 425 76.93 45.42 -21.15
CA ALA A 425 75.54 45.04 -20.86
C ALA A 425 75.07 45.43 -19.45
N GLY A 426 75.85 46.23 -18.71
CA GLY A 426 75.54 46.57 -17.32
C GLY A 426 75.59 45.37 -16.37
N GLY A 427 76.20 44.26 -16.78
CA GLY A 427 76.30 43.01 -16.02
C GLY A 427 75.13 42.05 -16.27
N ASN A 428 74.18 42.41 -17.13
CA ASN A 428 73.04 41.56 -17.45
C ASN A 428 73.39 40.57 -18.58
N TRP A 429 73.64 39.31 -18.19
CA TRP A 429 73.99 38.24 -19.13
C TRP A 429 72.84 37.80 -20.04
N SER A 430 71.59 38.13 -19.71
CA SER A 430 70.41 37.79 -20.51
C SER A 430 69.87 38.99 -21.29
N ILE A 431 70.65 40.05 -21.46
CA ILE A 431 70.20 41.27 -22.13
C ILE A 431 69.83 41.00 -23.60
N ASN A 432 68.69 41.54 -24.01
CA ASN A 432 68.24 41.59 -25.39
C ASN A 432 67.38 42.84 -25.57
N THR A 433 67.98 43.92 -26.06
CA THR A 433 67.29 45.22 -26.25
C THR A 433 66.79 45.40 -27.69
N GLY A 434 66.87 44.37 -28.54
CA GLY A 434 66.49 44.44 -29.95
C GLY A 434 67.45 45.23 -30.84
N ASN A 435 68.66 45.56 -30.37
CA ASN A 435 69.67 46.32 -31.11
C ASN A 435 70.55 45.47 -32.04
N GLY A 436 70.21 44.19 -32.24
CA GLY A 436 70.99 43.25 -33.05
C GLY A 436 72.16 42.58 -32.33
N TYR A 437 72.38 42.89 -31.05
CA TYR A 437 73.36 42.26 -30.17
C TYR A 437 72.66 41.63 -28.96
N TYR A 438 73.24 40.56 -28.44
CA TYR A 438 72.59 39.69 -27.46
C TYR A 438 73.57 39.26 -26.37
N GLY A 439 73.05 39.13 -25.15
CA GLY A 439 73.77 38.58 -24.01
C GLY A 439 74.80 39.54 -23.41
N GLY A 440 75.42 39.12 -22.31
CA GLY A 440 76.27 39.99 -21.48
C GLY A 440 77.49 40.55 -22.22
N LEU A 441 77.97 39.85 -23.25
CA LEU A 441 79.11 40.27 -24.06
C LEU A 441 78.69 40.83 -25.44
N GLN A 442 77.42 41.20 -25.61
CA GLN A 442 76.93 41.87 -26.81
C GLN A 442 77.35 41.16 -28.12
N PHE A 443 77.06 39.85 -28.23
CA PHE A 443 77.31 39.08 -29.45
C PHE A 443 76.28 39.41 -30.52
N ASN A 444 76.69 39.53 -31.78
CA ASN A 444 75.74 39.40 -32.89
C ASN A 444 75.50 37.90 -33.20
N LYS A 445 74.34 37.58 -33.80
CA LYS A 445 73.94 36.19 -34.09
C LYS A 445 74.94 35.45 -34.99
N SER A 446 75.44 36.11 -36.02
CA SER A 446 76.38 35.49 -36.97
C SER A 446 77.69 35.06 -36.29
N THR A 447 78.23 35.87 -35.38
CA THR A 447 79.45 35.52 -34.62
C THR A 447 79.18 34.43 -33.60
N TRP A 448 78.01 34.46 -32.94
CA TRP A 448 77.61 33.41 -32.01
C TRP A 448 77.62 32.03 -32.69
N ASP A 449 76.97 31.93 -33.85
CA ASP A 449 76.88 30.68 -34.61
C ASP A 449 78.25 30.27 -35.16
N ALA A 450 79.01 31.21 -35.72
CA ALA A 450 80.32 30.91 -36.32
C ALA A 450 81.34 30.32 -35.34
N TYR A 451 81.20 30.59 -34.04
CA TYR A 451 82.10 30.10 -32.99
C TYR A 451 81.48 28.97 -32.14
N GLY A 452 80.40 28.38 -32.65
CA GLY A 452 79.72 27.22 -32.06
C GLY A 452 78.92 27.56 -30.82
N GLY A 453 78.31 28.74 -30.74
CA GLY A 453 77.40 29.08 -29.65
C GLY A 453 76.01 28.45 -29.79
N ASP A 454 75.63 28.10 -31.02
CA ASP A 454 74.40 27.38 -31.36
C ASP A 454 74.27 26.02 -30.63
N GLN A 455 75.39 25.39 -30.28
CA GLN A 455 75.41 24.16 -29.47
C GLN A 455 74.89 24.36 -28.03
N TYR A 456 74.93 25.59 -27.52
CA TYR A 456 74.50 25.94 -26.17
C TYR A 456 73.09 26.51 -26.16
N ALA A 457 72.81 27.48 -27.02
CA ALA A 457 71.48 28.05 -27.17
C ALA A 457 71.31 28.71 -28.56
N PRO A 458 70.07 28.84 -29.07
CA PRO A 458 69.81 29.52 -30.34
C PRO A 458 70.32 30.97 -30.39
N TYR A 459 70.27 31.69 -29.26
CA TYR A 459 70.82 33.04 -29.14
C TYR A 459 71.70 33.21 -27.88
N PRO A 460 72.68 34.14 -27.89
CA PRO A 460 73.57 34.36 -26.76
C PRO A 460 72.85 34.63 -25.42
N HIS A 461 71.80 35.46 -25.43
CA HIS A 461 71.05 35.84 -24.23
C HIS A 461 70.25 34.68 -23.59
N GLN A 462 70.11 33.55 -24.30
CA GLN A 462 69.46 32.33 -23.83
C GLN A 462 70.47 31.32 -23.26
N ALA A 463 71.76 31.52 -23.49
CA ALA A 463 72.84 30.71 -22.93
C ALA A 463 73.24 31.23 -21.55
N SER A 464 73.74 30.34 -20.69
CA SER A 464 74.27 30.72 -19.39
C SER A 464 75.46 31.66 -19.54
N ARG A 465 75.76 32.43 -18.49
CA ARG A 465 76.93 33.32 -18.42
C ARG A 465 78.20 32.58 -18.84
N GLU A 466 78.39 31.39 -18.30
CA GLU A 466 79.59 30.59 -18.51
C GLU A 466 79.67 30.07 -19.95
N GLN A 467 78.54 29.68 -20.55
CA GLN A 467 78.47 29.31 -21.97
C GLN A 467 78.81 30.49 -22.88
N GLN A 468 78.32 31.69 -22.55
CA GLN A 468 78.68 32.91 -23.30
C GLN A 468 80.18 33.22 -23.21
N ILE A 469 80.78 33.05 -22.02
CA ILE A 469 82.23 33.20 -21.82
C ILE A 469 83.00 32.13 -22.60
N ALA A 470 82.54 30.88 -22.62
CA ALA A 470 83.20 29.80 -23.36
C ALA A 470 83.27 30.09 -24.87
N VAL A 471 82.20 30.67 -25.45
CA VAL A 471 82.21 31.13 -26.85
C VAL A 471 83.10 32.37 -27.03
N ALA A 472 83.08 33.31 -26.08
CA ALA A 472 83.91 34.50 -26.12
C ALA A 472 85.42 34.19 -26.09
N GLU A 473 85.82 33.18 -25.32
CA GLU A 473 87.20 32.67 -25.31
C GLU A 473 87.63 32.14 -26.69
N LYS A 474 86.74 31.44 -27.41
CA LYS A 474 87.03 30.98 -28.79
C LYS A 474 87.22 32.17 -29.74
N VAL A 475 86.36 33.19 -29.64
CA VAL A 475 86.51 34.43 -30.42
C VAL A 475 87.80 35.15 -30.06
N ARG A 476 88.15 35.22 -28.76
CA ARG A 476 89.39 35.84 -28.28
C ARG A 476 90.61 35.12 -28.86
N ALA A 477 90.64 33.79 -28.79
CA ALA A 477 91.72 32.97 -29.33
C ALA A 477 91.88 33.15 -30.84
N ALA A 478 90.78 33.14 -31.61
CA ALA A 478 90.83 33.32 -33.07
C ALA A 478 91.29 34.72 -33.50
N ARG A 479 91.14 35.73 -32.64
CA ARG A 479 91.56 37.11 -32.89
C ARG A 479 92.92 37.44 -32.27
N GLY A 480 93.75 36.43 -32.01
CA GLY A 480 95.13 36.62 -31.53
C GLY A 480 95.26 36.76 -30.01
N GLY A 481 94.24 36.38 -29.24
CA GLY A 481 94.29 36.27 -27.78
C GLY A 481 93.93 37.54 -27.00
N GLY A 482 93.77 38.69 -27.67
CA GLY A 482 93.37 39.97 -27.09
C GLY A 482 91.87 40.27 -27.11
N TYR A 483 91.42 41.31 -26.41
CA TYR A 483 90.00 41.66 -26.24
C TYR A 483 89.44 42.62 -27.32
N GLY A 484 90.13 42.72 -28.47
CA GLY A 484 89.80 43.66 -29.55
C GLY A 484 88.45 43.43 -30.24
N ALA A 485 87.74 42.31 -29.98
CA ALA A 485 86.36 42.13 -30.42
C ALA A 485 85.35 43.04 -29.69
N TRP A 486 85.75 43.59 -28.53
CA TRP A 486 84.97 44.50 -27.69
C TRP A 486 85.69 45.85 -27.58
N PRO A 487 85.93 46.58 -28.69
CA PRO A 487 86.93 47.65 -28.75
C PRO A 487 86.67 48.82 -27.80
N GLY A 488 85.40 49.16 -27.56
CA GLY A 488 85.03 50.26 -26.65
C GLY A 488 85.31 49.90 -25.20
N CYS A 489 84.83 48.74 -24.75
CA CYS A 489 84.95 48.32 -23.36
C CYS A 489 86.33 47.75 -23.03
N SER A 490 87.02 47.08 -23.96
CA SER A 490 88.38 46.60 -23.73
C SER A 490 89.38 47.76 -23.56
N ALA A 491 89.26 48.82 -24.36
CA ALA A 491 90.06 50.03 -24.20
C ALA A 491 89.80 50.72 -22.86
N LYS A 492 88.52 50.85 -22.46
CA LYS A 492 88.13 51.46 -21.18
C LYS A 492 88.65 50.68 -19.96
N LEU A 493 88.77 49.36 -20.10
CA LEU A 493 89.23 48.46 -19.05
C LEU A 493 90.74 48.18 -19.09
N GLY A 494 91.47 48.76 -20.05
CA GLY A 494 92.92 48.59 -20.19
C GLY A 494 93.35 47.20 -20.63
N LEU A 495 92.52 46.51 -21.43
CA LEU A 495 92.73 45.14 -21.87
C LEU A 495 93.24 45.13 -23.31
N SER A 496 94.42 44.55 -23.54
CA SER A 496 95.05 44.40 -24.87
C SER A 496 94.68 43.09 -25.53
#